data_AF-A0A6M2E0M2-F1
#
_entry.id   AF-A0A6M2E0M2-F1
#
_cell.length_a   1.000
_cell.length_b   1.000
_cell.length_c   1.000
_cell.angle_alpha   90.00
_cell.angle_beta   90.00
_cell.angle_gamma   90.00
#
_symmetry.space_group_name_H-M   'P 1'
#
loop_
_entity.id
_entity.type
_entity.pdbx_description
1 polymer ?
#
loop_
_entity_poly.entity_id
_entity_poly.type
_entity_poly.pdbx_seq_one_letter_code
_entity_poly.pdbx_strand_id
1 'polypeptide(L)'
;MSCLLEGFLILYALVAAVAAGNPTYYNIGGVLSNNESQAQFKEIIAHLNFDQQYVPRGVTYYDKAILMDPNPIRTALNVCKHLIAVRVYAVVVSHPLTGDLSPAAVSYTSGFYHIPVIGISSRDSAFSDKNIHVSFLRTVPPYSHQADVWVELLKHFNYMKVIFIHSSDSDGRALLGRFQTTSQNLEDDVEVKVNVESVIEFEPGLESFKQQLMEMKNAQARVYLMYAGKTDAEVIFRDAARLNMTDNGYVWIVTEQALDAENAPEGLLGLKLVNATSEEAHIRDSIYVLASAIRDMNQTEEITEAPKDCDKSGSIWESGRVLFEYIRKQVLLNGATGKVAFDDNGDRIFAEYEIINVIEKKEHKAVGHYYYNTEQKRMRLRLDENNI
;
A
#
# COMPACT_ATOMS: atom_id res chain seq x y z
N MET A 1 -65.22 -6.66 -30.63
CA MET A 1 -65.13 -6.66 -29.15
C MET A 1 -63.82 -7.34 -28.75
N SER A 2 -62.70 -6.80 -29.26
CA SER A 2 -61.41 -7.51 -29.32
C SER A 2 -60.20 -6.56 -29.28
N CYS A 3 -60.36 -5.33 -28.76
CA CYS A 3 -59.28 -4.34 -28.68
C CYS A 3 -59.09 -3.75 -27.27
N LEU A 4 -59.86 -4.21 -26.26
CA LEU A 4 -59.75 -3.69 -24.90
C LEU A 4 -59.03 -4.65 -23.93
N LEU A 5 -58.72 -5.90 -24.34
CA LEU A 5 -57.98 -6.84 -23.50
C LEU A 5 -56.46 -6.84 -23.74
N GLU A 6 -55.97 -6.41 -24.90
CA GLU A 6 -54.52 -6.35 -25.16
C GLU A 6 -53.85 -5.13 -24.48
N GLY A 7 -54.59 -4.05 -24.26
CA GLY A 7 -54.07 -2.86 -23.55
C GLY A 7 -53.86 -3.08 -22.05
N PHE A 8 -54.59 -4.02 -21.43
CA PHE A 8 -54.47 -4.31 -20.00
C PHE A 8 -53.30 -5.24 -19.66
N LEU A 9 -52.91 -6.13 -20.58
CA LEU A 9 -51.74 -7.00 -20.42
C LEU A 9 -50.41 -6.28 -20.63
N ILE A 10 -50.37 -5.27 -21.52
CA ILE A 10 -49.16 -4.46 -21.73
C ILE A 10 -48.93 -3.51 -20.55
N LEU A 11 -49.98 -2.98 -19.93
CA LEU A 11 -49.84 -2.14 -18.73
C LEU A 11 -49.39 -2.94 -17.49
N TYR A 12 -49.76 -4.22 -17.37
CA TYR A 12 -49.26 -5.09 -16.31
C TYR A 12 -47.82 -5.57 -16.55
N ALA A 13 -47.40 -5.73 -17.81
CA ALA A 13 -46.01 -6.06 -18.14
C ALA A 13 -45.05 -4.88 -17.97
N LEU A 14 -45.52 -3.63 -18.11
CA LEU A 14 -44.73 -2.42 -17.86
C LEU A 14 -44.71 -1.95 -16.40
N VAL A 15 -45.51 -2.56 -15.52
CA VAL A 15 -45.55 -2.25 -14.07
C VAL A 15 -44.90 -3.37 -13.23
N ALA A 16 -44.36 -4.41 -13.87
CA ALA A 16 -43.55 -5.45 -13.21
C ALA A 16 -42.04 -5.15 -13.18
N ALA A 17 -41.63 -3.90 -13.46
CA ALA A 17 -40.31 -3.39 -13.05
C ALA A 17 -40.44 -2.74 -11.67
N VAL A 18 -40.86 -3.53 -10.68
CA VAL A 18 -40.84 -3.12 -9.27
C VAL A 18 -39.39 -3.23 -8.80
N ALA A 19 -38.74 -2.07 -8.69
CA ALA A 19 -37.50 -1.77 -7.96
C ALA A 19 -36.74 -3.00 -7.40
N ALA A 20 -35.77 -3.51 -8.14
CA ALA A 20 -34.74 -4.36 -7.55
C ALA A 20 -33.91 -3.47 -6.62
N GLY A 21 -34.22 -3.49 -5.32
CA GLY A 21 -33.43 -2.78 -4.34
C GLY A 21 -31.99 -3.27 -4.32
N ASN A 22 -31.09 -2.44 -3.80
CA ASN A 22 -29.69 -2.80 -3.61
C ASN A 22 -29.54 -4.12 -2.83
N PRO A 23 -28.45 -4.89 -3.05
CA PRO A 23 -28.23 -6.17 -2.39
C PRO A 23 -28.32 -6.05 -0.87
N THR A 24 -29.04 -6.98 -0.25
CA THR A 24 -29.16 -7.04 1.22
C THR A 24 -28.02 -7.83 1.87
N TYR A 25 -27.11 -8.40 1.07
CA TYR A 25 -25.92 -9.05 1.59
C TYR A 25 -24.72 -8.87 0.67
N TYR A 26 -23.52 -8.85 1.27
CA TYR A 26 -22.26 -8.64 0.58
C TYR A 26 -21.24 -9.69 1.00
N ASN A 27 -20.71 -10.46 0.04
CA ASN A 27 -19.60 -11.37 0.29
C ASN A 27 -18.28 -10.60 0.18
N ILE A 28 -17.43 -10.67 1.21
CA ILE A 28 -16.09 -10.08 1.20
C ILE A 28 -15.07 -11.20 1.06
N GLY A 29 -14.22 -11.09 0.03
CA GLY A 29 -13.15 -12.02 -0.25
C GLY A 29 -11.93 -11.76 0.63
N GLY A 30 -11.26 -12.81 1.08
CA GLY A 30 -9.97 -12.74 1.74
C GLY A 30 -8.99 -13.72 1.11
N VAL A 31 -7.78 -13.27 0.75
CA VAL A 31 -6.65 -14.14 0.36
C VAL A 31 -5.52 -13.86 1.34
N LEU A 32 -5.37 -14.74 2.34
CA LEU A 32 -4.63 -14.44 3.57
C LEU A 32 -3.42 -15.37 3.73
N SER A 33 -2.44 -14.93 4.53
CA SER A 33 -1.15 -15.60 4.65
C SER A 33 -1.24 -16.93 5.41
N ASN A 34 -2.07 -16.98 6.46
CA ASN A 34 -2.15 -18.10 7.39
C ASN A 34 -3.55 -18.25 8.03
N ASN A 35 -3.74 -19.34 8.79
CA ASN A 35 -5.01 -19.66 9.45
C ASN A 35 -5.41 -18.65 10.53
N GLU A 36 -4.45 -18.02 11.19
CA GLU A 36 -4.70 -17.01 12.22
C GLU A 36 -5.32 -15.77 11.60
N SER A 37 -4.71 -15.26 10.53
CA SER A 37 -5.22 -14.12 9.76
C SER A 37 -6.61 -14.43 9.18
N GLN A 38 -6.85 -15.67 8.75
CA GLN A 38 -8.16 -16.13 8.30
C GLN A 38 -9.22 -16.12 9.42
N ALA A 39 -8.85 -16.56 10.62
CA ALA A 39 -9.74 -16.51 11.78
C ALA A 39 -10.07 -15.07 12.18
N GLN A 40 -9.06 -14.20 12.23
CA GLN A 40 -9.21 -12.76 12.51
C GLN A 40 -10.12 -12.09 11.48
N PHE A 41 -9.92 -12.35 10.18
CA PHE A 41 -10.77 -11.82 9.11
C PHE A 41 -12.25 -12.18 9.33
N LYS A 42 -12.53 -13.44 9.67
CA LYS A 42 -13.88 -13.91 9.94
C LYS A 42 -14.48 -13.26 11.19
N GLU A 43 -13.71 -13.15 12.28
CA GLU A 43 -14.16 -12.53 13.52
C GLU A 43 -14.48 -11.04 13.33
N ILE A 44 -13.63 -10.31 12.60
CA ILE A 44 -13.82 -8.89 12.32
C ILE A 44 -15.10 -8.66 11.52
N ILE A 45 -15.37 -9.46 10.48
CA ILE A 45 -16.63 -9.36 9.69
C ILE A 45 -17.84 -9.71 10.57
N ALA A 46 -17.73 -10.73 11.42
CA ALA A 46 -18.80 -11.09 12.34
C ALA A 46 -19.13 -9.93 13.30
N HIS A 47 -18.12 -9.25 13.85
CA HIS A 47 -18.32 -8.08 14.72
C HIS A 47 -18.85 -6.86 13.95
N LEU A 48 -18.37 -6.62 12.74
CA LEU A 48 -18.80 -5.51 11.88
C LEU A 48 -20.32 -5.50 11.65
N ASN A 49 -20.93 -6.69 11.48
CA ASN A 49 -22.38 -6.82 11.28
C ASN A 49 -23.23 -6.27 12.45
N PHE A 50 -22.65 -6.10 13.63
CA PHE A 50 -23.33 -5.51 14.79
C PHE A 50 -23.09 -4.00 14.93
N ASP A 51 -22.20 -3.42 14.12
CA ASP A 51 -21.90 -1.99 14.15
C ASP A 51 -22.81 -1.21 13.19
N GLN A 52 -23.85 -0.60 13.77
CA GLN A 52 -24.85 0.17 13.02
C GLN A 52 -24.29 1.46 12.39
N GLN A 53 -23.09 1.90 12.79
CA GLN A 53 -22.43 3.04 12.14
C GLN A 53 -21.99 2.66 10.72
N TYR A 54 -21.55 1.43 10.52
CA TYR A 54 -21.02 0.95 9.23
C TYR A 54 -22.02 0.10 8.46
N VAL A 55 -22.83 -0.71 9.16
CA VAL A 55 -23.76 -1.65 8.55
C VAL A 55 -25.21 -1.24 8.82
N PRO A 56 -25.95 -0.76 7.81
CA PRO A 56 -27.37 -0.45 7.94
C PRO A 56 -28.21 -1.69 8.29
N ARG A 57 -29.37 -1.47 8.92
CA ARG A 57 -30.31 -2.56 9.21
C ARG A 57 -30.79 -3.23 7.92
N GLY A 58 -30.81 -4.55 7.91
CA GLY A 58 -31.22 -5.34 6.74
C GLY A 58 -30.08 -5.65 5.77
N VAL A 59 -28.85 -5.19 6.05
CA VAL A 59 -27.63 -5.55 5.32
C VAL A 59 -26.79 -6.52 6.15
N THR A 60 -26.26 -7.57 5.51
CA THR A 60 -25.36 -8.54 6.17
C THR A 60 -24.10 -8.79 5.33
N TYR A 61 -22.94 -8.76 5.98
CA TYR A 61 -21.65 -9.10 5.38
C TYR A 61 -21.27 -10.54 5.70
N TYR A 62 -20.75 -11.25 4.70
CA TYR A 62 -20.27 -12.63 4.84
C TYR A 62 -18.81 -12.74 4.43
N ASP A 63 -18.05 -13.52 5.19
CA ASP A 63 -16.66 -13.84 4.87
C ASP A 63 -16.56 -14.97 3.82
N LYS A 64 -15.63 -14.79 2.88
CA LYS A 64 -15.16 -15.82 1.94
C LYS A 64 -13.64 -15.75 1.89
N ALA A 65 -12.97 -16.50 2.76
CA ALA A 65 -11.51 -16.45 2.86
C ALA A 65 -10.86 -17.74 2.35
N ILE A 66 -9.73 -17.60 1.67
CA ILE A 66 -8.82 -18.68 1.27
C ILE A 66 -7.39 -18.34 1.73
N LEU A 67 -6.55 -19.37 1.85
CA LEU A 67 -5.12 -19.18 2.07
C LEU A 67 -4.43 -18.90 0.74
N MET A 68 -3.42 -18.03 0.77
CA MET A 68 -2.62 -17.72 -0.40
C MET A 68 -1.71 -18.89 -0.78
N ASP A 69 -1.73 -19.28 -2.06
CA ASP A 69 -0.82 -20.29 -2.60
C ASP A 69 0.48 -19.59 -3.05
N PRO A 70 1.67 -20.08 -2.69
CA PRO A 70 2.95 -19.55 -3.18
C PRO A 70 3.07 -19.56 -4.72
N ASN A 71 2.32 -20.41 -5.40
CA ASN A 71 2.29 -20.45 -6.86
C ASN A 71 1.23 -19.48 -7.39
N PRO A 72 1.61 -18.44 -8.18
CA PRO A 72 0.68 -17.45 -8.68
C PRO A 72 -0.43 -18.02 -9.56
N ILE A 73 -0.15 -19.08 -10.33
CA ILE A 73 -1.15 -19.75 -11.19
C ILE A 73 -2.23 -20.41 -10.34
N ARG A 74 -1.83 -21.13 -9.28
CA ARG A 74 -2.78 -21.75 -8.35
C ARG A 74 -3.60 -20.70 -7.61
N THR A 75 -2.96 -19.60 -7.19
CA THR A 75 -3.66 -18.47 -6.57
C THR A 75 -4.74 -17.89 -7.49
N ALA A 76 -4.44 -17.62 -8.76
CA ALA A 76 -5.43 -17.13 -9.72
C ALA A 76 -6.62 -18.10 -9.88
N LEU A 77 -6.35 -19.40 -10.01
CA LEU A 77 -7.39 -20.43 -10.11
C LEU A 77 -8.25 -20.52 -8.84
N ASN A 78 -7.62 -20.42 -7.67
CA ASN A 78 -8.33 -20.46 -6.38
C ASN A 78 -9.20 -19.22 -6.18
N VAL A 79 -8.71 -18.03 -6.53
CA VAL A 79 -9.51 -16.78 -6.50
C VAL A 79 -10.76 -16.93 -7.36
N CYS A 80 -10.60 -17.42 -8.58
CA CYS A 80 -11.74 -17.65 -9.47
C CYS A 80 -12.76 -18.64 -8.87
N LYS A 81 -12.28 -19.83 -8.47
CA LYS A 81 -13.12 -20.95 -8.05
C LYS A 81 -13.79 -20.73 -6.70
N HIS A 82 -13.13 -20.04 -5.77
CA HIS A 82 -13.57 -19.95 -4.37
C HIS A 82 -14.05 -18.56 -3.96
N LEU A 83 -13.70 -17.50 -4.70
CA LEU A 83 -14.11 -16.12 -4.40
C LEU A 83 -15.05 -15.57 -5.48
N ILE A 84 -14.61 -15.49 -6.74
CA ILE A 84 -15.43 -14.92 -7.81
C ILE A 84 -16.69 -15.77 -8.05
N ALA A 85 -16.57 -17.10 -8.00
CA ALA A 85 -17.71 -18.01 -8.13
C ALA A 85 -18.83 -17.80 -7.07
N VAL A 86 -18.51 -17.15 -5.95
CA VAL A 86 -19.44 -16.84 -4.86
C VAL A 86 -19.79 -15.35 -4.77
N ARG A 87 -19.54 -14.56 -5.82
CA ARG A 87 -19.91 -13.14 -5.93
C ARG A 87 -19.32 -12.27 -4.83
N VAL A 88 -17.99 -12.25 -4.70
CA VAL A 88 -17.30 -11.30 -3.81
C VAL A 88 -17.34 -9.88 -4.37
N TYR A 89 -17.59 -8.90 -3.51
CA TYR A 89 -17.67 -7.48 -3.90
C TYR A 89 -16.32 -6.77 -3.85
N ALA A 90 -15.42 -7.22 -2.98
CA ALA A 90 -14.03 -6.80 -2.92
C ALA A 90 -13.19 -7.93 -2.30
N VAL A 91 -11.88 -7.87 -2.50
CA VAL A 91 -10.93 -8.86 -1.98
C VAL A 91 -9.86 -8.18 -1.13
N VAL A 92 -9.70 -8.60 0.12
CA VAL A 92 -8.56 -8.22 0.96
C VAL A 92 -7.44 -9.22 0.72
N VAL A 93 -6.25 -8.75 0.35
CA VAL A 93 -5.12 -9.60 -0.05
C VAL A 93 -3.88 -9.33 0.80
N SER A 94 -3.31 -10.39 1.37
CA SER A 94 -2.07 -10.37 2.15
C SER A 94 -0.87 -10.80 1.30
N HIS A 95 0.15 -11.40 1.92
CA HIS A 95 1.33 -11.99 1.29
C HIS A 95 1.31 -13.53 1.45
N PRO A 96 2.04 -14.28 0.61
CA PRO A 96 2.21 -15.71 0.81
C PRO A 96 3.29 -15.97 1.89
N LEU A 97 3.41 -17.21 2.34
CA LEU A 97 4.49 -17.61 3.24
C LEU A 97 5.86 -17.66 2.54
N THR A 98 5.87 -17.86 1.22
CA THR A 98 7.07 -17.91 0.39
C THR A 98 6.81 -17.31 -1.00
N GLY A 99 7.81 -16.59 -1.52
CA GLY A 99 7.73 -15.86 -2.80
C GLY A 99 6.90 -14.56 -2.71
N ASP A 100 6.93 -13.73 -3.75
CA ASP A 100 6.34 -12.38 -3.69
C ASP A 100 5.31 -12.10 -4.80
N LEU A 101 5.11 -13.03 -5.73
CA LEU A 101 4.32 -12.78 -6.95
C LEU A 101 2.82 -13.11 -6.83
N SER A 102 2.41 -13.85 -5.79
CA SER A 102 1.01 -14.28 -5.63
C SER A 102 0.00 -13.14 -5.44
N PRO A 103 0.30 -12.02 -4.75
CA PRO A 103 -0.63 -10.88 -4.67
C PRO A 103 -0.92 -10.25 -6.05
N ALA A 104 0.05 -10.24 -6.97
CA ALA A 104 -0.15 -9.75 -8.33
C ALA A 104 -1.18 -10.60 -9.08
N ALA A 105 -1.14 -11.93 -8.91
CA ALA A 105 -2.14 -12.82 -9.51
C ALA A 105 -3.57 -12.55 -9.02
N VAL A 106 -3.75 -12.23 -7.72
CA VAL A 106 -5.05 -11.81 -7.18
C VAL A 106 -5.48 -10.50 -7.83
N SER A 107 -4.57 -9.52 -7.91
CA SER A 107 -4.86 -8.22 -8.52
C SER A 107 -5.27 -8.34 -9.98
N TYR A 108 -4.57 -9.14 -10.80
CA TYR A 108 -4.93 -9.33 -12.21
C TYR A 108 -6.25 -10.06 -12.37
N THR A 109 -6.46 -11.13 -11.60
CA THR A 109 -7.68 -11.96 -11.71
C THR A 109 -8.93 -11.18 -11.31
N SER A 110 -8.87 -10.44 -10.20
CA SER A 110 -9.98 -9.60 -9.73
C SER A 110 -10.13 -8.32 -10.57
N GLY A 111 -9.01 -7.71 -10.98
CA GLY A 111 -8.99 -6.50 -11.80
C GLY A 111 -9.57 -6.68 -13.20
N PHE A 112 -9.46 -7.87 -13.79
CA PHE A 112 -10.11 -8.19 -15.07
C PHE A 112 -11.63 -7.95 -15.03
N TYR A 113 -12.25 -8.19 -13.86
CA TYR A 113 -13.69 -7.96 -13.64
C TYR A 113 -13.98 -6.64 -12.92
N HIS A 114 -12.97 -5.80 -12.69
CA HIS A 114 -13.06 -4.60 -11.86
C HIS A 114 -13.58 -4.83 -10.43
N ILE A 115 -13.26 -5.99 -9.84
CA ILE A 115 -13.49 -6.24 -8.42
C ILE A 115 -12.36 -5.53 -7.64
N PRO A 116 -12.66 -4.57 -6.74
CA PRO A 116 -11.65 -3.90 -5.95
C PRO A 116 -10.83 -4.86 -5.09
N VAL A 117 -9.52 -4.65 -5.04
CA VAL A 117 -8.57 -5.41 -4.24
C VAL A 117 -7.90 -4.47 -3.26
N ILE A 118 -7.91 -4.80 -1.96
CA ILE A 118 -7.24 -4.03 -0.91
C ILE A 118 -6.05 -4.84 -0.39
N GLY A 119 -4.84 -4.44 -0.78
CA GLY A 119 -3.58 -5.01 -0.31
C GLY A 119 -3.26 -4.57 1.11
N ILE A 120 -2.92 -5.54 1.97
CA ILE A 120 -2.57 -5.27 3.38
C ILE A 120 -1.08 -5.39 3.67
N SER A 121 -0.28 -5.87 2.72
CA SER A 121 1.16 -6.12 2.92
C SER A 121 2.05 -5.76 1.72
N SER A 122 1.51 -5.64 0.50
CA SER A 122 2.29 -5.36 -0.71
C SER A 122 2.75 -3.90 -0.79
N ARG A 123 4.06 -3.66 -0.70
CA ARG A 123 4.69 -2.33 -0.71
C ARG A 123 5.45 -1.97 -1.99
N ASP A 124 5.48 -2.87 -2.97
CA ASP A 124 6.07 -2.60 -4.30
C ASP A 124 5.29 -1.50 -5.02
N SER A 125 6.00 -0.51 -5.57
CA SER A 125 5.48 0.62 -6.32
C SER A 125 4.84 0.21 -7.65
N ALA A 126 5.11 -0.99 -8.16
CA ALA A 126 4.44 -1.54 -9.34
C ALA A 126 2.91 -1.60 -9.17
N PHE A 127 2.42 -1.88 -7.96
CA PHE A 127 0.98 -1.92 -7.65
C PHE A 127 0.29 -0.54 -7.71
N SER A 128 1.06 0.55 -7.70
CA SER A 128 0.53 1.91 -7.87
C SER A 128 0.12 2.21 -9.31
N ASP A 129 0.68 1.51 -10.31
CA ASP A 129 0.40 1.77 -11.72
C ASP A 129 -1.02 1.32 -12.10
N LYS A 130 -1.91 2.29 -12.33
CA LYS A 130 -3.31 2.05 -12.71
C LYS A 130 -3.51 1.59 -14.14
N ASN A 131 -2.47 1.57 -14.97
CA ASN A 131 -2.54 0.91 -16.27
C ASN A 131 -2.42 -0.62 -16.14
N ILE A 132 -1.81 -1.10 -15.05
CA ILE A 132 -1.57 -2.52 -14.79
C ILE A 132 -2.53 -3.03 -13.71
N HIS A 133 -2.62 -2.33 -12.59
CA HIS A 133 -3.38 -2.68 -11.41
C HIS A 133 -4.61 -1.77 -11.21
N VAL A 134 -5.52 -1.82 -12.20
CA VAL A 134 -6.70 -0.93 -12.33
C VAL A 134 -7.66 -0.89 -11.13
N SER A 135 -7.66 -1.93 -10.29
CA SER A 135 -8.60 -2.06 -9.16
C SER A 135 -7.91 -2.31 -7.83
N PHE A 136 -6.60 -2.08 -7.76
CA PHE A 136 -5.81 -2.28 -6.55
C PHE A 136 -5.76 -1.01 -5.71
N LEU A 137 -6.03 -1.13 -4.42
CA LEU A 137 -5.71 -0.14 -3.38
C LEU A 137 -4.93 -0.86 -2.28
N ARG A 138 -4.33 -0.13 -1.33
CA ARG A 138 -3.66 -0.77 -0.20
C ARG A 138 -3.65 0.07 1.06
N THR A 139 -3.73 -0.61 2.20
CA THR A 139 -3.63 -0.01 3.53
C THR A 139 -2.21 0.00 4.08
N VAL A 140 -1.21 -0.36 3.27
CA VAL A 140 0.21 -0.11 3.50
C VAL A 140 0.74 0.83 2.42
N PRO A 141 1.62 1.79 2.74
CA PRO A 141 2.18 2.69 1.73
C PRO A 141 3.29 1.98 0.92
N PRO A 142 3.51 2.35 -0.36
CA PRO A 142 4.68 1.89 -1.09
C PRO A 142 5.99 2.33 -0.45
N TYR A 143 7.08 1.65 -0.80
CA TYR A 143 8.42 2.08 -0.41
C TYR A 143 8.74 3.49 -0.90
N SER A 144 8.25 3.89 -2.07
CA SER A 144 8.44 5.24 -2.62
C SER A 144 7.94 6.36 -1.70
N HIS A 145 6.92 6.13 -0.85
CA HIS A 145 6.41 7.14 0.09
C HIS A 145 7.40 7.47 1.23
N GLN A 146 8.44 6.66 1.43
CA GLN A 146 9.52 6.96 2.39
C GLN A 146 10.32 8.22 2.00
N ALA A 147 10.28 8.63 0.73
CA ALA A 147 10.89 9.88 0.27
C ALA A 147 10.37 11.10 1.03
N ASP A 148 9.10 11.11 1.44
CA ASP A 148 8.51 12.23 2.19
C ASP A 148 9.18 12.40 3.55
N VAL A 149 9.52 11.28 4.21
CA VAL A 149 10.22 11.28 5.50
C VAL A 149 11.68 11.72 5.31
N TRP A 150 12.34 11.26 4.24
CA TRP A 150 13.68 11.71 3.91
C TRP A 150 13.75 13.23 3.72
N VAL A 151 12.81 13.82 2.98
CA VAL A 151 12.77 15.28 2.79
C VAL A 151 12.65 16.01 4.14
N GLU A 152 11.79 15.56 5.05
CA GLU A 152 11.65 16.17 6.37
C GLU A 152 12.89 15.99 7.26
N LEU A 153 13.57 14.84 7.19
CA LEU A 153 14.84 14.61 7.88
C LEU A 153 15.93 15.57 7.37
N LEU A 154 16.08 15.69 6.05
CA LEU A 154 17.08 16.56 5.45
C LEU A 154 16.83 18.03 5.80
N LYS A 155 15.57 18.46 5.86
CA LYS A 155 15.21 19.80 6.34
C LYS A 155 15.58 20.02 7.79
N HIS A 156 15.23 19.06 8.65
CA HIS A 156 15.53 19.14 10.08
C HIS A 156 17.04 19.31 10.35
N PHE A 157 17.87 18.55 9.64
CA PHE A 157 19.33 18.62 9.77
C PHE A 157 20.00 19.66 8.86
N ASN A 158 19.23 20.41 8.07
CA ASN A 158 19.72 21.39 7.10
C ASN A 158 20.72 20.80 6.06
N TYR A 159 20.47 19.57 5.62
CA TYR A 159 21.24 18.88 4.58
C TYR A 159 20.78 19.28 3.19
N MET A 160 21.57 20.16 2.55
CA MET A 160 21.20 20.81 1.28
C MET A 160 21.70 20.08 0.02
N LYS A 161 22.65 19.16 0.16
CA LYS A 161 23.21 18.39 -0.95
C LYS A 161 23.29 16.92 -0.59
N VAL A 162 22.76 16.07 -1.46
CA VAL A 162 22.72 14.61 -1.25
C VAL A 162 23.21 13.86 -2.48
N ILE A 163 23.61 12.62 -2.27
CA ILE A 163 23.83 11.64 -3.33
C ILE A 163 22.75 10.58 -3.19
N PHE A 164 22.11 10.23 -4.31
CA PHE A 164 21.00 9.29 -4.34
C PHE A 164 21.44 7.99 -4.99
N ILE A 165 21.31 6.87 -4.29
CA ILE A 165 21.64 5.53 -4.77
C ILE A 165 20.36 4.71 -4.79
N HIS A 166 20.00 4.13 -5.93
CA HIS A 166 18.83 3.27 -6.03
C HIS A 166 19.04 2.13 -7.02
N SER A 167 18.36 1.02 -6.79
CA SER A 167 18.26 -0.05 -7.79
C SER A 167 17.48 0.43 -9.03
N SER A 168 17.74 -0.18 -10.18
CA SER A 168 17.07 0.08 -11.46
C SER A 168 15.68 -0.57 -11.55
N ASP A 169 15.08 -0.97 -10.43
CA ASP A 169 13.72 -1.51 -10.39
C ASP A 169 12.64 -0.41 -10.35
N SER A 170 11.37 -0.82 -10.33
CA SER A 170 10.22 0.10 -10.24
C SER A 170 10.25 0.94 -8.97
N ASP A 171 10.65 0.35 -7.85
CA ASP A 171 10.67 1.02 -6.54
C ASP A 171 11.74 2.10 -6.47
N GLY A 172 12.97 1.79 -6.91
CA GLY A 172 14.07 2.75 -6.90
C GLY A 172 13.77 3.98 -7.74
N ARG A 173 13.23 3.79 -8.96
CA ARG A 173 12.80 4.89 -9.83
C ARG A 173 11.62 5.67 -9.25
N ALA A 174 10.63 4.99 -8.67
CA ALA A 174 9.47 5.65 -8.06
C ALA A 174 9.87 6.49 -6.84
N LEU A 175 10.78 5.97 -6.01
CA LEU A 175 11.32 6.69 -4.85
C LEU A 175 12.10 7.94 -5.27
N LEU A 176 12.99 7.84 -6.26
CA LEU A 176 13.72 9.00 -6.80
C LEU A 176 12.75 10.04 -7.37
N GLY A 177 11.79 9.62 -8.19
CA GLY A 177 10.81 10.53 -8.81
C GLY A 177 9.97 11.25 -7.77
N ARG A 178 9.49 10.53 -6.74
CA ARG A 178 8.77 11.14 -5.63
C ARG A 178 9.67 12.07 -4.82
N PHE A 179 10.90 11.67 -4.50
CA PHE A 179 11.85 12.53 -3.79
C PHE A 179 12.11 13.86 -4.53
N GLN A 180 12.35 13.81 -5.84
CA GLN A 180 12.54 15.01 -6.66
C GLN A 180 11.29 15.90 -6.66
N THR A 181 10.11 15.30 -6.79
CA THR A 181 8.84 16.03 -6.75
C THR A 181 8.61 16.67 -5.38
N THR A 182 8.76 15.92 -4.29
CA THR A 182 8.53 16.40 -2.91
C THR A 182 9.57 17.44 -2.50
N SER A 183 10.84 17.30 -2.90
CA SER A 183 11.90 18.27 -2.59
C SER A 183 11.80 19.58 -3.38
N GLN A 184 11.14 19.58 -4.55
CA GLN A 184 10.97 20.76 -5.41
C GLN A 184 9.63 21.49 -5.19
N ASN A 185 8.54 20.75 -4.93
CA ASN A 185 7.17 21.28 -4.85
C ASN A 185 6.82 22.01 -3.55
N LEU A 186 7.79 22.27 -2.69
CA LEU A 186 7.60 23.07 -1.48
C LEU A 186 7.70 24.55 -1.86
N GLU A 187 6.70 25.03 -2.59
CA GLU A 187 6.59 26.42 -3.04
C GLU A 187 6.47 27.43 -1.87
N ASP A 188 6.21 26.95 -0.65
CA ASP A 188 6.02 27.80 0.54
C ASP A 188 7.26 27.98 1.44
N ASP A 189 8.32 27.17 1.28
CA ASP A 189 9.56 27.29 2.06
C ASP A 189 10.77 27.51 1.13
N VAL A 190 11.06 28.77 0.83
CA VAL A 190 12.23 29.19 0.02
C VAL A 190 13.57 28.74 0.63
N GLU A 191 13.60 28.37 1.92
CA GLU A 191 14.85 28.25 2.68
C GLU A 191 15.59 26.92 2.57
N VAL A 192 14.97 25.80 2.15
CA VAL A 192 15.67 24.49 2.13
C VAL A 192 15.33 23.67 0.88
N LYS A 193 15.88 24.08 -0.28
CA LYS A 193 15.89 23.23 -1.47
C LYS A 193 17.03 22.23 -1.39
N VAL A 194 16.70 20.94 -1.28
CA VAL A 194 17.68 19.87 -1.33
C VAL A 194 18.08 19.61 -2.79
N ASN A 195 19.37 19.72 -3.10
CA ASN A 195 19.91 19.41 -4.42
C ASN A 195 20.50 18.00 -4.46
N VAL A 196 20.12 17.21 -5.47
CA VAL A 196 20.74 15.92 -5.75
C VAL A 196 21.99 16.17 -6.58
N GLU A 197 23.17 15.98 -6.00
CA GLU A 197 24.46 16.20 -6.69
C GLU A 197 24.75 15.09 -7.70
N SER A 198 24.40 13.85 -7.36
CA SER A 198 24.61 12.68 -8.20
C SER A 198 23.52 11.63 -7.93
N VAL A 199 23.15 10.91 -8.98
CA VAL A 199 22.23 9.76 -8.94
C VAL A 199 22.99 8.55 -9.45
N ILE A 200 22.92 7.46 -8.70
CA ILE A 200 23.44 6.16 -9.10
C ILE A 200 22.28 5.19 -9.19
N GLU A 201 22.01 4.80 -10.42
CA GLU A 201 21.14 3.68 -10.73
C GLU A 201 21.99 2.42 -10.92
N PHE A 202 21.61 1.33 -10.27
CA PHE A 202 22.34 0.06 -10.37
C PHE A 202 21.42 -1.13 -10.60
N GLU A 203 21.91 -2.13 -11.33
CA GLU A 203 21.20 -3.40 -11.50
C GLU A 203 21.29 -4.25 -10.22
N PRO A 204 20.20 -4.82 -9.69
CA PRO A 204 20.23 -5.72 -8.54
C PRO A 204 21.14 -6.95 -8.75
N GLY A 205 21.74 -7.47 -7.68
CA GLY A 205 22.52 -8.71 -7.71
C GLY A 205 23.97 -8.57 -8.19
N LEU A 206 24.52 -7.36 -8.21
CA LEU A 206 25.94 -7.14 -8.52
C LEU A 206 26.84 -7.60 -7.36
N GLU A 207 27.98 -8.20 -7.69
CA GLU A 207 28.95 -8.66 -6.68
C GLU A 207 29.79 -7.52 -6.07
N SER A 208 29.85 -6.36 -6.72
CA SER A 208 30.67 -5.22 -6.33
C SER A 208 30.11 -3.90 -6.86
N PHE A 209 30.13 -2.88 -6.00
CA PHE A 209 29.69 -1.50 -6.29
C PHE A 209 30.85 -0.50 -6.25
N LYS A 210 32.10 -0.97 -6.20
CA LYS A 210 33.29 -0.14 -5.99
C LYS A 210 33.46 0.95 -7.06
N GLN A 211 33.14 0.66 -8.33
CA GLN A 211 33.31 1.63 -9.41
C GLN A 211 32.35 2.81 -9.22
N GLN A 212 31.09 2.51 -8.96
CA GLN A 212 30.02 3.47 -8.69
C GLN A 212 30.35 4.32 -7.45
N LEU A 213 30.84 3.68 -6.37
CA LEU A 213 31.23 4.36 -5.13
C LEU A 213 32.46 5.26 -5.27
N MET A 214 33.43 4.91 -6.13
CA MET A 214 34.63 5.72 -6.34
C MET A 214 34.33 7.08 -6.99
N GLU A 215 33.31 7.14 -7.85
CA GLU A 215 32.84 8.40 -8.43
C GLU A 215 32.29 9.33 -7.35
N MET A 216 31.52 8.78 -6.40
CA MET A 216 30.93 9.54 -5.29
C MET A 216 31.92 9.99 -4.24
N LYS A 217 33.00 9.24 -4.03
CA LYS A 217 34.02 9.61 -3.04
C LYS A 217 34.59 11.01 -3.31
N ASN A 218 34.66 11.40 -4.58
CA ASN A 218 35.16 12.70 -5.01
C ASN A 218 34.09 13.80 -5.05
N ALA A 219 32.82 13.48 -4.80
CA ALA A 219 31.73 14.45 -4.74
C ALA A 219 31.82 15.34 -3.48
N GLN A 220 31.12 16.48 -3.51
CA GLN A 220 31.07 17.40 -2.37
C GLN A 220 30.10 16.92 -1.29
N ALA A 221 28.95 16.36 -1.70
CA ALA A 221 27.97 15.80 -0.82
C ALA A 221 28.53 14.60 -0.03
N ARG A 222 28.14 14.53 1.24
CA ARG A 222 28.50 13.45 2.16
C ARG A 222 27.28 12.76 2.78
N VAL A 223 26.09 13.14 2.34
CA VAL A 223 24.81 12.54 2.75
C VAL A 223 24.32 11.64 1.62
N TYR A 224 24.19 10.35 1.92
CA TYR A 224 23.82 9.30 0.99
C TYR A 224 22.40 8.84 1.31
N LEU A 225 21.50 9.00 0.35
CA LEU A 225 20.18 8.40 0.37
C LEU A 225 20.25 7.09 -0.41
N MET A 226 19.85 5.97 0.19
CA MET A 226 19.95 4.67 -0.48
C MET A 226 18.65 3.86 -0.42
N TYR A 227 18.23 3.40 -1.59
CA TYR A 227 17.27 2.32 -1.78
C TYR A 227 17.97 1.10 -2.35
N ALA A 228 17.93 -0.01 -1.62
CA ALA A 228 18.47 -1.28 -2.06
C ALA A 228 17.77 -2.43 -1.31
N GLY A 229 17.66 -3.59 -1.95
CA GLY A 229 17.30 -4.82 -1.24
C GLY A 229 18.38 -5.20 -0.22
N LYS A 230 18.03 -6.03 0.78
CA LYS A 230 18.94 -6.42 1.86
C LYS A 230 20.30 -6.93 1.34
N THR A 231 20.29 -7.85 0.38
CA THR A 231 21.51 -8.46 -0.17
C THR A 231 22.40 -7.45 -0.90
N ASP A 232 21.80 -6.55 -1.67
CA ASP A 232 22.56 -5.52 -2.39
C ASP A 232 23.11 -4.47 -1.41
N ALA A 233 22.32 -4.07 -0.41
CA ALA A 233 22.77 -3.20 0.66
C ALA A 233 24.00 -3.77 1.39
N GLU A 234 24.03 -5.08 1.64
CA GLU A 234 25.18 -5.73 2.26
C GLU A 234 26.46 -5.60 1.41
N VAL A 235 26.34 -5.76 0.09
CA VAL A 235 27.47 -5.59 -0.84
C VAL A 235 27.90 -4.12 -0.91
N ILE A 236 26.94 -3.18 -0.97
CA ILE A 236 27.21 -1.73 -1.03
C ILE A 236 27.93 -1.28 0.24
N PHE A 237 27.43 -1.63 1.43
CA PHE A 237 28.07 -1.24 2.69
C PHE A 237 29.47 -1.83 2.85
N ARG A 238 29.68 -3.09 2.41
CA ARG A 238 31.00 -3.72 2.41
C ARG A 238 31.99 -2.93 1.54
N ASP A 239 31.58 -2.51 0.35
CA ASP A 239 32.46 -1.78 -0.56
C ASP A 239 32.64 -0.32 -0.13
N ALA A 240 31.62 0.31 0.44
CA ALA A 240 31.69 1.65 1.02
C ALA A 240 32.66 1.70 2.22
N ALA A 241 32.62 0.69 3.09
CA ALA A 241 33.55 0.56 4.21
C ALA A 241 35.01 0.43 3.74
N ARG A 242 35.27 -0.33 2.67
CA ARG A 242 36.62 -0.42 2.06
C ARG A 242 37.10 0.89 1.45
N LEU A 243 36.19 1.82 1.16
CA LEU A 243 36.48 3.15 0.65
C LEU A 243 36.49 4.23 1.74
N ASN A 244 36.30 3.86 3.01
CA ASN A 244 36.17 4.75 4.17
C ASN A 244 35.01 5.74 4.00
N MET A 245 33.90 5.29 3.40
CA MET A 245 32.69 6.08 3.19
C MET A 245 31.61 5.79 4.24
N THR A 246 31.92 4.96 5.24
CA THR A 246 31.05 4.63 6.39
C THR A 246 31.57 5.24 7.69
N ASP A 247 32.70 5.95 7.63
CA ASP A 247 33.35 6.55 8.79
C ASP A 247 32.83 7.98 9.04
N ASN A 248 33.39 8.62 10.07
CA ASN A 248 33.09 10.01 10.43
C ASN A 248 33.11 10.96 9.22
N GLY A 249 32.08 11.78 9.11
CA GLY A 249 31.90 12.74 8.03
C GLY A 249 31.02 12.25 6.89
N TYR A 250 30.49 11.02 6.96
CA TYR A 250 29.49 10.46 6.05
C TYR A 250 28.19 10.21 6.80
N VAL A 251 27.06 10.44 6.14
CA VAL A 251 25.71 10.16 6.66
C VAL A 251 25.00 9.25 5.67
N TRP A 252 24.44 8.14 6.16
CA TRP A 252 23.64 7.23 5.37
C TRP A 252 22.21 7.23 5.88
N ILE A 253 21.26 7.53 4.99
CA ILE A 253 19.82 7.46 5.25
C ILE A 253 19.22 6.47 4.27
N VAL A 254 18.55 5.44 4.77
CA VAL A 254 18.15 4.29 3.96
C VAL A 254 16.69 3.90 4.14
N THR A 255 16.17 3.12 3.21
CA THR A 255 14.85 2.51 3.35
C THR A 255 14.90 1.28 4.25
N GLU A 256 13.72 0.87 4.71
CA GLU A 256 13.52 -0.26 5.62
C GLU A 256 14.28 -1.53 5.23
N GLN A 257 14.31 -1.90 3.94
CA GLN A 257 14.98 -3.12 3.48
C GLN A 257 16.50 -3.11 3.66
N ALA A 258 17.12 -1.94 3.49
CA ALA A 258 18.57 -1.77 3.62
C ALA A 258 18.99 -1.65 5.09
N LEU A 259 18.07 -1.26 5.99
CA LEU A 259 18.32 -1.23 7.43
C LEU A 259 18.57 -2.65 8.00
N ASP A 260 17.97 -3.68 7.41
CA ASP A 260 18.11 -5.08 7.84
C ASP A 260 19.42 -5.76 7.35
N ALA A 261 20.29 -5.01 6.67
CA ALA A 261 21.60 -5.51 6.22
C ALA A 261 22.51 -5.82 7.43
N GLU A 262 23.10 -7.02 7.46
CA GLU A 262 23.87 -7.46 8.63
C GLU A 262 25.11 -6.62 8.90
N ASN A 263 25.66 -5.95 7.89
CA ASN A 263 26.83 -5.07 7.98
C ASN A 263 26.46 -3.59 7.85
N ALA A 264 25.22 -3.21 8.17
CA ALA A 264 24.82 -1.82 8.34
C ALA A 264 25.83 -1.06 9.22
N PRO A 265 26.34 0.11 8.78
CA PRO A 265 27.32 0.87 9.53
C PRO A 265 26.70 1.52 10.77
N GLU A 266 27.52 1.81 11.77
CA GLU A 266 27.10 2.58 12.94
C GLU A 266 26.75 4.02 12.54
N GLY A 267 25.68 4.58 13.14
CA GLY A 267 25.12 5.88 12.77
C GLY A 267 24.24 5.87 11.52
N LEU A 268 23.96 4.70 10.94
CA LEU A 268 23.01 4.53 9.85
C LEU A 268 21.61 4.93 10.33
N LEU A 269 20.95 5.84 9.59
CA LEU A 269 19.55 6.17 9.79
C LEU A 269 18.68 5.38 8.82
N GLY A 270 17.68 4.69 9.33
CA GLY A 270 16.68 3.97 8.54
C GLY A 270 15.27 4.31 8.97
N LEU A 271 14.31 3.86 8.16
CA LEU A 271 12.89 4.02 8.43
C LEU A 271 12.26 2.65 8.68
N LYS A 272 11.30 2.61 9.59
CA LYS A 272 10.48 1.43 9.83
C LYS A 272 9.01 1.82 9.88
N LEU A 273 8.19 1.18 9.05
CA LEU A 273 6.75 1.45 9.04
C LEU A 273 6.12 0.96 10.35
N VAL A 274 5.35 1.83 11.02
CA VAL A 274 4.59 1.48 12.22
C VAL A 274 3.48 0.51 11.84
N ASN A 275 3.31 -0.58 12.61
CA ASN A 275 2.34 -1.65 12.37
C ASN A 275 2.53 -2.45 11.06
N ALA A 276 3.71 -2.39 10.42
CA ALA A 276 3.98 -3.07 9.14
C ALA A 276 3.64 -4.57 9.14
N THR A 277 3.82 -5.26 10.27
CA THR A 277 3.61 -6.70 10.42
C THR A 277 2.25 -7.08 11.01
N SER A 278 1.41 -6.10 11.37
CA SER A 278 0.12 -6.35 12.02
C SER A 278 -0.98 -6.61 10.99
N GLU A 279 -1.01 -7.83 10.45
CA GLU A 279 -2.06 -8.23 9.49
C GLU A 279 -3.47 -8.00 10.04
N GLU A 280 -3.71 -8.32 11.31
CA GLU A 280 -5.01 -8.09 11.98
C GLU A 280 -5.48 -6.64 11.87
N ALA A 281 -4.60 -5.69 12.19
CA ALA A 281 -4.92 -4.27 12.18
C ALA A 281 -5.22 -3.78 10.75
N HIS A 282 -4.44 -4.23 9.76
CA HIS A 282 -4.69 -3.89 8.37
C HIS A 282 -5.95 -4.56 7.80
N ILE A 283 -6.25 -5.79 8.19
CA ILE A 283 -7.51 -6.47 7.86
C ILE A 283 -8.70 -5.67 8.40
N ARG A 284 -8.62 -5.26 9.68
CA ARG A 284 -9.64 -4.46 10.33
C ARG A 284 -9.89 -3.15 9.59
N ASP A 285 -8.83 -2.38 9.34
CA ASP A 285 -8.97 -1.10 8.65
C ASP A 285 -9.55 -1.27 7.24
N SER A 286 -9.12 -2.30 6.50
CA SER A 286 -9.62 -2.60 5.15
C SER A 286 -11.11 -2.92 5.13
N ILE A 287 -11.59 -3.72 6.09
CA ILE A 287 -13.01 -4.10 6.19
C ILE A 287 -13.87 -2.88 6.55
N TYR A 288 -13.42 -2.03 7.47
CA TYR A 288 -14.18 -0.84 7.90
C TYR A 288 -14.22 0.24 6.83
N VAL A 289 -13.11 0.44 6.10
CA VAL A 289 -13.06 1.29 4.89
C VAL A 289 -14.06 0.77 3.86
N LEU A 290 -14.05 -0.53 3.55
CA LEU A 290 -14.94 -1.13 2.57
C LEU A 290 -16.41 -1.02 2.97
N ALA A 291 -16.74 -1.28 4.24
CA ALA A 291 -18.11 -1.16 4.74
C ALA A 291 -18.62 0.28 4.68
N SER A 292 -17.77 1.27 5.00
CA SER A 292 -18.10 2.69 4.85
C SER A 292 -18.38 3.04 3.39
N ALA A 293 -17.55 2.56 2.46
CA ALA A 293 -17.73 2.78 1.03
C ALA A 293 -19.04 2.18 0.51
N ILE A 294 -19.35 0.94 0.87
CA ILE A 294 -20.59 0.27 0.45
C ILE A 294 -21.81 0.97 1.07
N ARG A 295 -21.75 1.38 2.35
CA ARG A 295 -22.83 2.13 3.01
C ARG A 295 -23.14 3.42 2.26
N ASP A 296 -22.12 4.18 1.89
CA ASP A 296 -22.29 5.45 1.19
C ASP A 296 -22.80 5.22 -0.25
N MET A 297 -22.22 4.24 -0.96
CA MET A 297 -22.65 3.86 -2.30
C MET A 297 -24.11 3.37 -2.34
N ASN A 298 -24.57 2.65 -1.31
CA ASN A 298 -25.93 2.15 -1.20
C ASN A 298 -26.99 3.27 -1.07
N GLN A 299 -26.58 4.50 -0.72
CA GLN A 299 -27.49 5.64 -0.60
C GLN A 299 -27.69 6.38 -1.94
N THR A 300 -26.71 6.29 -2.84
CA THR A 300 -26.61 7.14 -4.03
C THR A 300 -26.67 6.36 -5.34
N GLU A 301 -26.26 5.10 -5.34
CA GLU A 301 -26.10 4.28 -6.54
C GLU A 301 -26.96 3.00 -6.49
N GLU A 302 -27.28 2.47 -7.67
CA GLU A 302 -27.84 1.12 -7.82
C GLU A 302 -26.69 0.10 -7.95
N ILE A 303 -26.58 -0.80 -6.97
CA ILE A 303 -25.50 -1.78 -6.89
C ILE A 303 -25.93 -3.07 -7.60
N THR A 304 -25.31 -3.35 -8.74
CA THR A 304 -25.51 -4.61 -9.45
C THR A 304 -24.76 -5.76 -8.79
N GLU A 305 -25.28 -6.99 -8.94
CA GLU A 305 -24.62 -8.18 -8.40
C GLU A 305 -23.20 -8.35 -8.97
N ALA A 306 -22.27 -8.73 -8.10
CA ALA A 306 -20.90 -9.06 -8.50
C ALA A 306 -20.85 -10.28 -9.45
N PRO A 307 -19.80 -10.40 -10.28
CA PRO A 307 -19.58 -11.54 -11.17
C PRO A 307 -19.64 -12.88 -10.44
N LYS A 308 -20.16 -13.91 -11.11
CA LYS A 308 -20.45 -15.24 -10.54
C LYS A 308 -19.63 -16.39 -11.14
N ASP A 309 -18.84 -16.11 -12.15
CA ASP A 309 -17.99 -17.07 -12.85
C ASP A 309 -16.85 -16.34 -13.56
N CYS A 310 -15.83 -17.08 -13.99
CA CYS A 310 -14.72 -16.54 -14.80
C CYS A 310 -14.73 -17.04 -16.24
N ASP A 311 -15.78 -17.73 -16.67
CA ASP A 311 -15.79 -18.50 -17.91
C ASP A 311 -16.46 -17.74 -19.07
N LYS A 312 -17.36 -16.80 -18.77
CA LYS A 312 -18.28 -16.25 -19.80
C LYS A 312 -18.53 -14.75 -19.75
N SER A 313 -17.97 -14.04 -18.77
CA SER A 313 -18.21 -12.62 -18.60
C SER A 313 -17.00 -11.80 -19.08
N GLY A 314 -16.99 -11.45 -20.37
CA GLY A 314 -16.21 -10.30 -20.84
C GLY A 314 -16.84 -8.95 -20.42
N SER A 315 -17.92 -9.00 -19.64
CA SER A 315 -18.63 -7.82 -19.15
C SER A 315 -17.92 -7.25 -17.93
N ILE A 316 -17.42 -6.03 -18.09
CA ILE A 316 -16.94 -5.19 -17.00
C ILE A 316 -18.05 -5.01 -15.97
N TRP A 317 -17.75 -5.22 -14.68
CA TRP A 317 -18.67 -4.93 -13.59
C TRP A 317 -18.57 -3.45 -13.21
N GLU A 318 -19.46 -2.63 -13.77
CA GLU A 318 -19.45 -1.17 -13.56
C GLU A 318 -19.63 -0.77 -12.09
N SER A 319 -20.46 -1.49 -11.32
CA SER A 319 -20.57 -1.23 -9.87
C SER A 319 -19.25 -1.49 -9.13
N GLY A 320 -18.38 -2.38 -9.63
CA GLY A 320 -17.04 -2.60 -9.08
C GLY A 320 -16.10 -1.41 -9.32
N ARG A 321 -16.14 -0.81 -10.52
CA ARG A 321 -15.43 0.45 -10.82
C ARG A 321 -15.89 1.60 -9.93
N VAL A 322 -17.20 1.73 -9.75
CA VAL A 322 -17.75 2.77 -8.87
C VAL A 322 -17.35 2.50 -7.43
N LEU A 323 -17.46 1.26 -6.95
CA LEU A 323 -17.06 0.87 -5.60
C LEU A 323 -15.58 1.18 -5.32
N PHE A 324 -14.68 0.95 -6.27
CA PHE A 324 -13.27 1.34 -6.17
C PHE A 324 -13.12 2.83 -5.82
N GLU A 325 -13.85 3.71 -6.50
CA GLU A 325 -13.82 5.15 -6.25
C GLU A 325 -14.40 5.52 -4.90
N TYR A 326 -15.47 4.84 -4.45
CA TYR A 326 -16.01 5.05 -3.11
C TYR A 326 -15.01 4.63 -2.03
N ILE A 327 -14.30 3.50 -2.19
CA ILE A 327 -13.24 3.05 -1.28
C ILE A 327 -12.11 4.09 -1.23
N ARG A 328 -11.62 4.54 -2.39
CA ARG A 328 -10.53 5.53 -2.50
C ARG A 328 -10.84 6.83 -1.74
N LYS A 329 -12.10 7.27 -1.74
CA LYS A 329 -12.55 8.49 -1.06
C LYS A 329 -12.78 8.35 0.45
N GLN A 330 -12.78 7.13 0.99
CA GLN A 330 -13.00 6.94 2.42
C GLN A 330 -11.83 7.45 3.25
N VAL A 331 -12.17 7.97 4.43
CA VAL A 331 -11.21 8.41 5.45
C VAL A 331 -11.60 7.80 6.78
N LEU A 332 -10.76 6.92 7.31
CA LEU A 332 -10.88 6.36 8.65
C LEU A 332 -9.94 7.14 9.59
N LEU A 333 -10.51 8.01 10.42
CA LEU A 333 -9.72 8.87 11.31
C LEU A 333 -9.01 8.08 12.43
N ASN A 334 -9.70 7.09 12.99
CA ASN A 334 -9.24 6.29 14.12
C ASN A 334 -9.16 4.80 13.73
N GLY A 335 -8.36 4.50 12.70
CA GLY A 335 -8.06 3.12 12.32
C GLY A 335 -7.13 2.44 13.34
N ALA A 336 -7.11 1.11 13.32
CA ALA A 336 -6.20 0.31 14.12
C ALA A 336 -4.73 0.61 13.79
N THR A 337 -4.45 1.01 12.55
CA THR A 337 -3.11 1.42 12.11
C THR A 337 -2.91 2.93 12.08
N GLY A 338 -3.79 3.71 12.73
CA GLY A 338 -3.79 5.18 12.69
C GLY A 338 -4.78 5.74 11.66
N LYS A 339 -4.55 6.96 11.17
CA LYS A 339 -5.40 7.55 10.13
C LYS A 339 -5.19 6.81 8.80
N VAL A 340 -6.27 6.32 8.22
CA VAL A 340 -6.26 5.66 6.91
C VAL A 340 -7.02 6.51 5.89
N ALA A 341 -6.33 6.88 4.82
CA ALA A 341 -6.88 7.50 3.64
C ALA A 341 -6.01 7.11 2.44
N PHE A 342 -6.50 7.37 1.24
CA PHE A 342 -5.82 7.01 0.00
C PHE A 342 -5.52 8.23 -0.86
N ASP A 343 -4.43 8.18 -1.63
CA ASP A 343 -4.16 9.14 -2.68
C ASP A 343 -4.91 8.80 -3.98
N ASP A 344 -4.60 9.52 -5.04
CA ASP A 344 -5.24 9.32 -6.33
C ASP A 344 -4.97 7.93 -6.95
N ASN A 345 -3.86 7.30 -6.58
CA ASN A 345 -3.47 5.96 -6.99
C ASN A 345 -3.95 4.89 -6.00
N GLY A 346 -4.81 5.21 -5.04
CA GLY A 346 -5.29 4.22 -4.07
C GLY A 346 -4.19 3.74 -3.11
N ASP A 347 -3.07 4.46 -3.00
CA ASP A 347 -2.01 4.19 -2.06
C ASP A 347 -2.29 4.85 -0.72
N ARG A 348 -1.94 4.17 0.37
CA ARG A 348 -2.13 4.72 1.70
C ARG A 348 -1.31 6.00 1.89
N ILE A 349 -1.99 7.03 2.38
CA ILE A 349 -1.40 8.26 2.91
C ILE A 349 -1.56 8.33 4.43
N PHE A 350 -0.81 9.24 5.06
CA PHE A 350 -0.74 9.42 6.52
C PHE A 350 -0.24 8.19 7.30
N ALA A 351 0.55 7.33 6.66
CA ALA A 351 1.25 6.24 7.34
C ALA A 351 2.34 6.80 8.27
N GLU A 352 2.52 6.15 9.42
CA GLU A 352 3.49 6.56 10.43
C GLU A 352 4.77 5.73 10.33
N TYR A 353 5.91 6.36 10.60
CA TYR A 353 7.22 5.70 10.52
C TYR A 353 8.04 5.99 11.77
N GLU A 354 8.74 4.98 12.27
CA GLU A 354 9.82 5.16 13.24
C GLU A 354 11.11 5.45 12.49
N ILE A 355 11.90 6.38 13.01
CA ILE A 355 13.25 6.66 12.55
C ILE A 355 14.17 5.85 13.45
N ILE A 356 14.95 4.96 12.83
CA ILE A 356 15.82 4.02 13.52
C ILE A 356 17.27 4.45 13.30
N ASN A 357 18.06 4.45 14.37
CA ASN A 357 19.51 4.58 14.33
C ASN A 357 20.16 3.24 14.66
N VAL A 358 21.17 2.86 13.88
CA VAL A 358 22.01 1.69 14.17
C VAL A 358 23.15 2.12 15.10
N ILE A 359 23.07 1.71 16.37
CA ILE A 359 24.08 2.03 17.39
C ILE A 359 25.11 0.89 17.54
N GLU A 360 26.11 1.10 18.41
CA GLU A 360 27.14 0.09 18.73
C GLU A 360 26.52 -1.31 18.93
N LYS A 361 27.22 -2.35 18.42
CA LYS A 361 26.77 -3.75 18.38
C LYS A 361 25.56 -4.02 17.48
N LYS A 362 25.21 -3.08 16.58
CA LYS A 362 24.13 -3.23 15.59
C LYS A 362 22.74 -3.31 16.20
N GLU A 363 22.56 -2.66 17.35
CA GLU A 363 21.24 -2.54 17.96
C GLU A 363 20.45 -1.45 17.24
N HIS A 364 19.18 -1.73 16.95
CA HIS A 364 18.27 -0.79 16.32
C HIS A 364 17.58 0.04 17.41
N LYS A 365 17.89 1.33 17.48
CA LYS A 365 17.28 2.25 18.44
C LYS A 365 16.33 3.19 17.73
N ALA A 366 15.08 3.26 18.19
CA ALA A 366 14.16 4.29 17.71
C ALA A 366 14.58 5.66 18.25
N VAL A 367 14.87 6.58 17.34
CA VAL A 367 15.35 7.95 17.61
C VAL A 367 14.40 9.03 17.11
N GLY A 368 13.30 8.63 16.47
CA GLY A 368 12.31 9.57 15.99
C GLY A 368 11.02 8.90 15.56
N HIS A 369 10.01 9.73 15.34
CA HIS A 369 8.68 9.30 14.90
C HIS A 369 8.13 10.33 13.90
N TYR A 370 7.72 9.85 12.74
CA TYR A 370 6.99 10.59 11.73
C TYR A 370 5.52 10.17 11.78
N TYR A 371 4.64 11.08 12.19
CA TYR A 371 3.26 10.75 12.59
C TYR A 371 2.24 11.78 12.13
N TYR A 372 0.96 11.38 12.12
CA TYR A 372 -0.12 12.29 11.79
C TYR A 372 -0.54 13.11 13.03
N ASN A 373 -0.32 14.42 13.00
CA ASN A 373 -0.77 15.31 14.06
C ASN A 373 -2.23 15.72 13.81
N THR A 374 -3.15 15.25 14.66
CA THR A 374 -4.60 15.50 14.54
C THR A 374 -4.97 16.97 14.70
N GLU A 375 -4.27 17.73 15.55
CA GLU A 375 -4.57 19.15 15.80
C GLU A 375 -4.22 20.01 14.58
N GLN A 376 -3.03 19.78 14.01
CA GLN A 376 -2.52 20.52 12.85
C GLN A 376 -2.95 19.91 11.51
N LYS A 377 -3.61 18.75 11.55
CA LYS A 377 -4.11 17.98 10.41
C LYS A 377 -3.06 17.64 9.36
N ARG A 378 -1.79 17.53 9.76
CA ARG A 378 -0.64 17.25 8.86
C ARG A 378 0.35 16.26 9.48
N MET A 379 1.16 15.63 8.63
CA MET A 379 2.28 14.81 9.09
C MET A 379 3.35 15.68 9.75
N ARG A 380 4.02 15.13 10.76
CA ARG A 380 5.08 15.79 11.52
C ARG A 380 6.18 14.82 11.87
N LEU A 381 7.41 15.32 11.80
CA LEU A 381 8.61 14.64 12.29
C LEU A 381 8.91 15.10 13.74
N ARG A 382 9.18 14.15 14.63
CA ARG A 382 9.74 14.39 15.96
C ARG A 382 11.00 13.54 16.11
N LEU A 383 12.13 14.17 16.45
CA LEU A 383 13.41 13.50 16.67
C LEU A 383 13.88 13.67 18.11
N ASP A 384 14.60 12.68 18.61
CA ASP A 384 15.38 12.73 19.85
C ASP A 384 16.87 12.87 19.51
N GLU A 385 17.31 14.10 19.31
CA GLU A 385 18.65 14.45 18.82
C GLU A 385 19.78 13.94 19.72
N ASN A 386 19.53 13.70 21.01
CA ASN A 386 20.56 13.21 21.93
C ASN A 386 20.95 11.75 21.65
N ASN A 387 20.14 11.04 20.87
CA ASN A 387 20.29 9.62 20.57
C ASN A 387 20.59 9.36 19.08
N ILE A 388 20.83 10.40 18.29
CA ILE A 388 21.16 10.35 16.86
C ILE A 388 22.66 10.36 16.65
#